data_AF-M0FXE3-F1
#
_entry.id   AF-M0FXE3-F1
#
_cell.length_a   1.000
_cell.length_b   1.000
_cell.length_c   1.000
_cell.angle_alpha   90.00
_cell.angle_beta   90.00
_cell.angle_gamma   90.00
#
_symmetry.space_group_name_H-M   'P 1'
#
loop_
_entity.id
_entity.type
_entity.pdbx_description
1 polymer ?
#
loop_
_entity_poly.entity_id
_entity_poly.type
_entity_poly.pdbx_seq_one_letter_code
_entity_poly.pdbx_strand_id
1 'polypeptide(L)'
;MELWIRPIRDGLGEEHQALVVRLERLADEGVVDDVCVRTWGREVDVESDTAPTKRDAVVRERLAECRHWARREGVALPTLDERATVGSGRMGPEHDAVVLPPTLGIVFRSDEIEVVYPHERDEGLRTLSDWVETAGSSLGVDRDEV
;
A
#
# COMPACT_ATOMS: atom_id res chain seq x y z
N MET A 1 -7.00 -5.47 -7.04
CA MET A 1 -6.08 -4.51 -6.38
C MET A 1 -5.87 -4.91 -4.93
N GLU A 2 -4.79 -4.43 -4.31
CA GLU A 2 -4.53 -4.64 -2.88
C GLU A 2 -4.47 -3.32 -2.12
N LEU A 3 -5.00 -3.32 -0.90
CA LEU A 3 -4.89 -2.22 0.05
C LEU A 3 -4.25 -2.72 1.34
N TRP A 4 -3.07 -2.23 1.66
CA TRP A 4 -2.35 -2.55 2.89
C TRP A 4 -2.50 -1.42 3.90
N ILE A 5 -3.00 -1.74 5.10
CA ILE A 5 -3.26 -0.75 6.15
C ILE A 5 -2.53 -1.15 7.43
N ARG A 6 -1.92 -0.17 8.07
CA ARG A 6 -1.50 -0.31 9.47
C ARG A 6 -2.70 0.03 10.37
N PRO A 7 -3.27 -0.95 11.10
CA PRO A 7 -4.41 -0.68 11.96
C PRO A 7 -4.01 0.23 13.12
N ILE A 8 -4.96 1.04 13.57
CA ILE A 8 -4.89 1.72 14.86
C ILE A 8 -5.35 0.76 15.97
N ARG A 9 -5.19 1.16 17.24
CA ARG A 9 -5.52 0.28 18.39
C ARG A 9 -6.94 -0.26 18.35
N ASP A 10 -7.88 0.53 17.85
CA ASP A 10 -9.32 0.23 17.81
C ASP A 10 -9.79 -0.31 16.45
N GLY A 11 -8.86 -0.71 15.56
CA GLY A 11 -9.16 -1.30 14.25
C GLY A 11 -8.72 -0.43 13.07
N LEU A 12 -9.58 -0.31 12.05
CA LEU A 12 -9.37 0.61 10.94
C LEU A 12 -9.87 2.00 11.34
N GLY A 13 -9.08 3.05 11.09
CA GLY A 13 -9.55 4.42 11.30
C GLY A 13 -10.70 4.77 10.35
N GLU A 14 -11.50 5.78 10.70
CA GLU A 14 -12.65 6.21 9.89
C GLU A 14 -12.28 6.50 8.42
N GLU A 15 -11.10 7.11 8.20
CA GLU A 15 -10.56 7.37 6.87
C GLU A 15 -10.29 6.09 6.06
N HIS A 16 -9.72 5.06 6.71
CA HIS A 16 -9.48 3.76 6.08
C HIS A 16 -10.78 3.03 5.78
N GLN A 17 -11.76 3.10 6.67
CA GLN A 17 -13.08 2.51 6.45
C GLN A 17 -13.78 3.17 5.26
N ALA A 18 -13.79 4.50 5.18
CA ALA A 18 -14.36 5.23 4.05
C ALA A 18 -13.64 4.88 2.73
N LEU A 19 -12.32 4.74 2.76
CA LEU A 19 -11.53 4.32 1.60
C LEU A 19 -11.89 2.90 1.15
N VAL A 20 -11.99 1.94 2.06
CA VAL A 20 -12.39 0.56 1.75
C VAL A 20 -13.76 0.54 1.08
N VAL A 21 -14.76 1.23 1.64
CA VAL A 21 -16.11 1.30 1.06
C VAL A 21 -16.09 1.86 -0.36
N ARG A 22 -15.29 2.89 -0.63
CA ARG A 22 -15.17 3.46 -1.99
C ARG A 22 -14.53 2.46 -2.96
N LEU A 23 -13.53 1.71 -2.53
CA LEU A 23 -12.87 0.70 -3.36
C LEU A 23 -13.77 -0.49 -3.65
N GLU A 24 -14.49 -0.98 -2.64
CA GLU A 24 -15.49 -2.05 -2.82
C GLU A 24 -16.56 -1.64 -3.83
N ARG A 25 -16.98 -0.38 -3.82
CA ARG A 25 -17.90 0.16 -4.81
C ARG A 25 -17.31 0.16 -6.23
N LEU A 26 -16.05 0.55 -6.39
CA LEU A 26 -15.36 0.46 -7.68
C LEU A 26 -15.26 -0.99 -8.19
N ALA A 27 -15.18 -1.97 -7.29
CA ALA A 27 -15.18 -3.39 -7.65
C ALA A 27 -16.58 -3.85 -8.10
N ASP A 28 -17.63 -3.48 -7.37
CA ASP A 28 -19.02 -3.75 -7.72
C ASP A 28 -19.40 -3.13 -9.09
N GLU A 29 -18.88 -1.94 -9.37
CA GLU A 29 -19.06 -1.23 -10.65
C GLU A 29 -18.12 -1.74 -11.76
N GLY A 30 -17.24 -2.71 -11.49
CA GLY A 30 -16.37 -3.37 -12.48
C GLY A 30 -15.16 -2.55 -12.93
N VAL A 31 -14.81 -1.47 -12.21
CA VAL A 31 -13.61 -0.66 -12.49
C VAL A 31 -12.34 -1.35 -12.03
N VAL A 32 -12.44 -2.16 -10.98
CA VAL A 32 -11.40 -3.09 -10.55
C VAL A 32 -11.98 -4.48 -10.44
N ASP A 33 -11.20 -5.50 -10.80
CA ASP A 33 -11.70 -6.88 -10.73
C ASP A 33 -12.01 -7.36 -9.30
N ASP A 34 -11.18 -6.94 -8.34
CA ASP A 34 -11.31 -7.32 -6.92
C ASP A 34 -10.55 -6.34 -6.01
N VAL A 35 -10.93 -6.27 -4.72
CA VAL A 35 -10.23 -5.49 -3.69
C VAL A 35 -9.84 -6.40 -2.52
N CYS A 36 -8.53 -6.63 -2.38
CA CYS A 36 -7.95 -7.38 -1.28
C CYS A 36 -7.40 -6.44 -0.20
N VAL A 37 -8.11 -6.32 0.94
CA VAL A 37 -7.64 -5.53 2.09
C VAL A 37 -6.76 -6.40 3.00
N ARG A 38 -5.54 -5.93 3.26
CA ARG A 38 -4.54 -6.57 4.12
C ARG A 38 -4.09 -5.63 5.22
N THR A 39 -3.65 -6.19 6.34
CA THR A 39 -3.06 -5.42 7.43
C THR A 39 -1.63 -5.83 7.71
N TRP A 40 -0.82 -4.89 8.21
CA TRP A 40 0.54 -5.17 8.68
C TRP A 40 0.88 -4.46 9.99
N GLY A 41 2.02 -4.82 10.56
CA GLY A 41 2.54 -4.18 11.77
C GLY A 41 3.07 -2.77 11.50
N ARG A 42 3.75 -2.21 12.50
CA ARG A 42 4.42 -0.90 12.38
C ARG A 42 5.70 -0.97 11.55
N GLU A 43 6.40 -2.09 11.66
CA GLU A 43 7.75 -2.25 11.17
C GLU A 43 7.94 -3.71 10.78
N VAL A 44 8.82 -3.93 9.83
CA VAL A 44 9.26 -5.25 9.44
C VAL A 44 10.79 -5.25 9.46
N ASP A 45 11.37 -6.16 10.23
CA ASP A 45 12.80 -6.45 10.14
C ASP A 45 13.10 -6.79 8.67
N VAL A 46 14.20 -6.28 8.13
CA VAL A 46 14.65 -6.61 6.76
C VAL A 46 16.07 -7.15 6.71
N GLU A 47 16.78 -7.16 7.84
CA GLU A 47 18.17 -7.61 7.95
C GLU A 47 18.31 -9.10 8.22
N SER A 48 17.33 -9.71 8.90
CA SER A 48 17.36 -11.14 9.18
C SER A 48 17.27 -11.95 7.89
N ASP A 49 18.19 -12.90 7.70
CA ASP A 49 18.26 -13.77 6.52
C ASP A 49 16.95 -14.55 6.28
N THR A 50 16.21 -14.82 7.36
CA THR A 50 14.87 -15.39 7.32
C THR A 50 13.87 -14.45 7.98
N ALA A 51 12.70 -14.27 7.35
CA ALA A 51 11.62 -13.52 7.96
C ALA A 51 11.12 -14.26 9.22
N PRO A 52 10.95 -13.57 10.36
CA PRO A 52 10.62 -14.22 11.63
C PRO A 52 9.23 -14.88 11.61
N THR A 53 8.33 -14.42 10.73
CA THR A 53 7.03 -15.05 10.50
C THR A 53 6.71 -15.16 9.01
N LYS A 54 5.78 -16.07 8.66
CA LYS A 54 5.22 -16.16 7.29
C LYS A 54 4.58 -14.83 6.85
N ARG A 55 3.99 -14.08 7.79
CA ARG A 55 3.39 -12.77 7.51
C ARG A 55 4.47 -11.78 7.10
N ASP A 56 5.59 -11.77 7.80
CA ASP A 56 6.72 -10.88 7.50
C ASP A 56 7.37 -11.24 6.17
N ALA A 57 7.43 -12.53 5.82
CA ALA A 57 7.90 -12.97 4.50
C ALA A 57 7.05 -12.37 3.36
N VAL A 58 5.72 -12.45 3.49
CA VAL A 58 4.78 -11.88 2.49
C VAL A 58 4.93 -10.36 2.42
N VAL A 59 5.06 -9.67 3.56
CA VAL A 59 5.27 -8.21 3.58
C VAL A 59 6.58 -7.85 2.90
N ARG A 60 7.69 -8.54 3.21
CA ARG A 60 9.00 -8.30 2.57
C ARG A 60 8.97 -8.52 1.07
N GLU A 61 8.36 -9.60 0.61
CA GLU A 61 8.18 -9.90 -0.81
C GLU A 61 7.42 -8.76 -1.50
N ARG A 62 6.28 -8.36 -0.94
CA ARG A 62 5.47 -7.28 -1.49
C ARG A 62 6.19 -5.93 -1.52
N LEU A 63 6.97 -5.61 -0.49
CA LEU A 63 7.81 -4.41 -0.48
C LEU A 63 8.90 -4.46 -1.55
N ALA A 64 9.50 -5.64 -1.79
CA ALA A 64 10.49 -5.82 -2.85
C ALA A 64 9.87 -5.61 -4.24
N GLU A 65 8.67 -6.15 -4.48
CA GLU A 65 7.91 -5.93 -5.73
C GLU A 65 7.59 -4.44 -5.94
N CYS A 66 7.15 -3.72 -4.90
CA CYS A 66 6.87 -2.30 -4.97
C CYS A 66 8.13 -1.47 -5.28
N ARG A 67 9.27 -1.79 -4.64
CA ARG A 67 10.56 -1.13 -4.92
C ARG A 67 11.05 -1.44 -6.34
N HIS A 68 10.81 -2.65 -6.83
CA HIS A 68 11.15 -3.02 -8.20
C HIS A 68 10.32 -2.19 -9.20
N TRP A 69 9.01 -2.10 -8.99
CA TRP A 69 8.13 -1.23 -9.77
C TRP A 69 8.62 0.22 -9.75
N ALA A 70 8.93 0.78 -8.57
CA ALA A 70 9.37 2.18 -8.45
C ALA A 70 10.64 2.46 -9.25
N ARG A 71 11.61 1.54 -9.23
CA ARG A 71 12.84 1.62 -10.03
C ARG A 71 12.56 1.53 -11.52
N ARG A 72 11.66 0.64 -11.94
CA ARG A 72 11.26 0.48 -13.34
C ARG A 72 10.59 1.75 -13.89
N GLU A 73 9.72 2.34 -13.09
CA GLU A 73 8.95 3.53 -13.47
C GLU A 73 9.72 4.86 -13.25
N GLY A 74 10.87 4.82 -12.57
CA GLY A 74 11.65 6.02 -12.26
C GLY A 74 10.98 6.95 -11.25
N VAL A 75 10.23 6.40 -10.29
CA VAL A 75 9.45 7.15 -9.31
C VAL A 75 9.96 6.95 -7.89
N ALA A 76 9.65 7.87 -6.98
CA ALA A 76 9.92 7.69 -5.56
C ALA A 76 8.70 7.12 -4.82
N LEU A 77 8.95 6.35 -3.77
CA LEU A 77 7.94 5.83 -2.85
C LEU A 77 8.19 6.45 -1.47
N PRO A 78 7.77 7.70 -1.22
CA PRO A 78 8.19 8.47 -0.04
C PRO A 78 7.88 7.77 1.28
N THR A 79 6.87 6.91 1.29
CA THR A 79 6.41 6.20 2.48
C THR A 79 7.15 4.87 2.72
N LEU A 80 8.03 4.43 1.81
CA LEU A 80 8.84 3.21 1.92
C LEU A 80 10.34 3.47 2.15
N ASP A 81 10.74 4.73 2.24
CA ASP A 81 12.14 5.12 2.46
C ASP A 81 12.51 5.30 3.94
N GLU A 82 11.51 5.33 4.83
CA GLU A 82 11.74 5.46 6.27
C GLU A 82 12.32 4.16 6.86
N ARG A 83 13.50 4.29 7.49
CA ARG A 83 14.15 3.23 8.27
C ARG A 83 14.16 3.58 9.74
N ALA A 84 14.05 2.57 10.59
CA ALA A 84 14.18 2.71 12.03
C ALA A 84 15.18 1.70 12.58
N THR A 85 16.02 2.15 13.50
CA THR A 85 16.86 1.26 14.32
C THR A 85 16.05 0.81 15.52
N VAL A 86 15.84 -0.49 15.65
CA VAL A 86 14.96 -1.11 16.64
C VAL A 86 15.78 -1.89 17.65
N GLY A 87 15.60 -1.58 18.94
CA GLY A 87 16.22 -2.32 20.02
C GLY A 87 15.55 -3.69 20.22
N SER A 88 16.33 -4.76 20.23
CA SER A 88 15.85 -6.11 20.55
C SER A 88 15.63 -6.27 22.06
N GLY A 89 14.52 -5.75 22.60
CA GLY A 89 14.21 -5.85 24.03
C GLY A 89 15.26 -5.20 24.95
N ARG A 90 15.34 -5.62 26.23
CA ARG A 90 16.12 -4.90 27.27
C ARG A 90 17.64 -5.01 27.12
N MET A 91 18.16 -5.97 26.33
CA MET A 91 19.59 -6.32 26.25
C MET A 91 20.00 -6.94 24.88
N GLY A 92 19.17 -6.88 23.85
CA GLY A 92 19.53 -7.43 22.54
C GLY A 92 20.11 -6.37 21.60
N PRO A 93 20.89 -6.77 20.58
CA PRO A 93 21.48 -5.84 19.63
C PRO A 93 20.40 -5.08 18.88
N GLU A 94 20.70 -3.82 18.57
CA GLU A 94 19.91 -3.01 17.64
C GLU A 94 19.96 -3.64 16.24
N HIS A 95 18.84 -3.59 15.52
CA HIS A 95 18.73 -4.01 14.12
C HIS A 95 17.94 -2.98 13.32
N ASP A 96 18.20 -2.89 12.02
CA ASP A 96 17.48 -2.02 11.11
C ASP A 96 16.16 -2.67 10.65
N ALA A 97 15.09 -1.90 10.79
CA ALA A 97 13.77 -2.23 10.29
C ALA A 97 13.29 -1.20 9.27
N VAL A 98 12.44 -1.65 8.36
CA VAL A 98 11.67 -0.75 7.50
C VAL A 98 10.42 -0.34 8.26
N VAL A 99 10.19 0.96 8.37
CA VAL A 99 8.93 1.47 8.92
C VAL A 99 7.86 1.27 7.84
N LEU A 100 6.83 0.51 8.18
CA LEU A 100 5.73 0.23 7.27
C LEU A 100 4.79 1.43 7.22
N PRO A 101 4.36 1.83 6.02
CA PRO A 101 3.54 3.01 5.90
C PRO A 101 2.14 2.76 6.47
N PRO A 102 1.44 3.83 6.89
CA PRO A 102 0.08 3.69 7.40
C PRO A 102 -0.87 3.12 6.34
N THR A 103 -0.61 3.39 5.06
CA THR A 103 -1.41 2.93 3.93
C THR A 103 -0.54 2.76 2.70
N LEU A 104 -0.75 1.67 1.96
CA LEU A 104 -0.17 1.42 0.64
C LEU A 104 -1.24 0.81 -0.27
N GLY A 105 -1.48 1.44 -1.42
CA GLY A 105 -2.36 0.92 -2.46
C GLY A 105 -1.55 0.30 -3.58
N ILE A 106 -1.96 -0.86 -4.09
CA ILE A 106 -1.30 -1.52 -5.22
C ILE A 106 -2.36 -1.94 -6.22
N VAL A 107 -2.26 -1.41 -7.44
CA VAL A 107 -3.13 -1.79 -8.56
C VAL A 107 -2.36 -2.76 -9.43
N PHE A 108 -3.03 -3.83 -9.85
CA PHE A 108 -2.46 -4.88 -10.68
C PHE A 108 -3.13 -4.88 -12.04
N ARG A 109 -2.36 -5.25 -13.07
CA ARG A 109 -2.85 -5.61 -14.39
C ARG A 109 -2.19 -6.91 -14.80
N SER A 110 -2.99 -7.94 -15.07
CA SER A 110 -2.49 -9.28 -15.46
C SER A 110 -1.42 -9.80 -14.48
N ASP A 111 -1.72 -9.73 -13.18
CA ASP A 111 -0.85 -10.17 -12.07
C ASP A 111 0.45 -9.36 -11.88
N GLU A 112 0.72 -8.36 -12.71
CA GLU A 112 1.86 -7.45 -12.53
C GLU A 112 1.41 -6.15 -11.85
N ILE A 113 2.30 -5.56 -11.04
CA ILE A 113 2.05 -4.24 -10.45
C ILE A 113 2.01 -3.20 -11.58
N GLU A 114 0.84 -2.58 -11.73
CA GLU A 114 0.60 -1.44 -12.63
C GLU A 114 1.03 -0.14 -11.95
N VAL A 115 0.56 0.08 -10.71
CA VAL A 115 0.88 1.29 -9.95
C VAL A 115 0.85 1.05 -8.44
N VAL A 116 1.76 1.71 -7.72
CA VAL A 116 1.80 1.75 -6.25
C VAL A 116 1.47 3.16 -5.77
N TYR A 117 0.71 3.27 -4.69
CA TYR A 117 0.34 4.53 -4.06
C TYR A 117 0.71 4.54 -2.56
N PRO A 118 1.16 5.68 -2.01
CA PRO A 118 1.50 6.91 -2.75
C PRO A 118 2.85 6.78 -3.48
N HIS A 119 2.99 7.51 -4.58
CA HIS A 119 4.27 7.65 -5.29
C HIS A 119 4.48 9.10 -5.74
N GLU A 120 5.72 9.51 -5.93
CA GLU A 120 6.08 10.83 -6.43
C GLU A 120 6.72 10.74 -7.81
N ARG A 121 6.27 11.60 -8.72
CA ARG A 121 6.90 11.89 -10.02
C ARG A 121 7.19 13.39 -10.11
N ASP A 122 7.82 13.85 -11.19
CA ASP A 122 8.05 15.28 -11.44
C ASP A 122 6.79 16.15 -11.34
N GLU A 123 5.61 15.57 -11.58
CA GLU A 123 4.30 16.23 -11.53
C GLU A 123 3.72 16.33 -10.10
N GLY A 124 4.39 15.74 -9.10
CA GLY A 124 4.01 15.77 -7.69
C GLY A 124 3.60 14.42 -7.11
N LEU A 125 3.06 14.47 -5.89
CA LEU A 125 2.59 13.32 -5.13
C LEU A 125 1.28 12.80 -5.72
N ARG A 126 1.23 11.50 -6.00
CA ARG A 126 0.01 10.78 -6.40
C ARG A 126 -0.44 9.90 -5.25
N THR A 127 -1.67 10.10 -4.77
CA THR A 127 -2.23 9.29 -3.68
C THR A 127 -3.28 8.31 -4.18
N LEU A 128 -3.58 7.30 -3.35
CA LEU A 128 -4.65 6.35 -3.65
C LEU A 128 -6.02 7.06 -3.67
N SER A 129 -6.23 8.05 -2.79
CA SER A 129 -7.46 8.83 -2.75
C SER A 129 -7.69 9.58 -4.05
N ASP A 130 -6.66 10.23 -4.61
CA ASP A 130 -6.77 10.92 -5.92
C ASP A 130 -7.19 9.96 -7.03
N TRP A 131 -6.61 8.75 -7.02
CA TRP A 131 -6.95 7.72 -8.00
C TRP A 131 -8.39 7.24 -7.85
N VAL A 132 -8.85 6.98 -6.62
CA VAL A 132 -10.25 6.59 -6.34
C VAL A 132 -11.22 7.68 -6.79
N GLU A 133 -10.91 8.95 -6.54
CA GLU A 133 -11.76 10.06 -6.96
C GLU A 133 -11.81 10.21 -8.48
N THR A 134 -10.69 9.99 -9.17
CA THR A 134 -10.61 10.00 -10.63
C THR A 134 -11.38 8.82 -11.25
N ALA A 135 -11.20 7.62 -10.69
CA ALA A 135 -11.89 6.41 -11.12
C ALA A 135 -13.41 6.51 -10.91
N GLY A 136 -13.82 7.02 -9.75
CA GLY A 136 -15.23 7.26 -9.42
C GLY A 136 -15.88 8.34 -10.29
N SER A 137 -15.13 9.37 -10.69
CA SER A 137 -15.63 10.42 -11.60
C SER A 137 -15.90 9.89 -13.00
N SER A 138 -15.10 8.92 -13.47
CA SER A 138 -15.32 8.28 -14.78
C SER A 138 -16.66 7.50 -14.82
N LEU A 139 -17.12 7.00 -13.67
CA LEU A 139 -18.43 6.36 -13.53
C LEU A 139 -19.59 7.36 -13.45
N GLY A 140 -19.33 8.61 -13.06
CA GLY A 140 -20.33 9.68 -12.99
C GLY A 140 -20.56 10.39 -14.32
N VAL A 141 -19.56 10.38 -15.22
CA VAL A 141 -19.62 11.06 -16.53
C VAL A 141 -20.42 10.27 -17.58
N ASP A 142 -20.52 8.94 -17.45
CA ASP A 142 -21.29 8.08 -18.37
C ASP A 142 -22.79 7.95 -18.03
N ARG A 143 -23.30 8.65 -16.99
CA ARG A 143 -24.72 8.60 -16.57
C ARG A 143 -25.56 9.81 -16.99
N ASP A 144 -25.06 10.66 -17.87
CA ASP A 144 -25.79 11.80 -18.45
C ASP A 144 -25.86 11.71 -20.00
N GLU A 145 -26.21 10.54 -20.54
CA GLU A 145 -26.84 10.32 -21.85
C GLU A 145 -27.71 9.06 -21.63
N VAL A 146 -29.05 9.03 -21.69
CA VAL A 146 -30.04 9.66 -22.56
C VAL A 146 -31.40 9.66 -21.84
#